data_AF-A0A9R1T6U7-F1
#
_entry.id   AF-A0A9R1T6U7-F1
#
_cell.length_a   1.000
_cell.length_b   1.000
_cell.length_c   1.000
_cell.angle_alpha   90.00
_cell.angle_beta   90.00
_cell.angle_gamma   90.00
#
_symmetry.space_group_name_H-M   'P 1'
#
loop_
_entity.id
_entity.type
_entity.pdbx_description
1 polymer ?
#
loop_
_entity_poly.entity_id
_entity_poly.type
_entity_poly.pdbx_seq_one_letter_code
_entity_poly.pdbx_strand_id
1 'polypeptide(L)'
;MSDSEQRQLHVPYREYHSQSLNNTRNQVALVETDALVDLSTSSQVNQTSGVNPALFVQSNINDLELTVPDIEFAPNCGIDTAIIDSPGIDRESQPLLGRLELDVTFNRFPDDPQFSELVWQAECAIDNGIYPERIYQGSSGSYFVKNNAGKIIAVFKPKDEEPYGRLNPKWTKWMHKLCCPCCFGRSCLIPNQGYLSEAGASLVDRKLGLGIVPNTRVVKLVSKTFNYPRIDRQKARMKQVIMDQFPAVGSQFKRLGLPPKIGSFQLFMDSYKDADYWLRRWENDPLPTRLARDFQLQFERLVILDYIIRNTDRGNDNWLIQYDPAVAKNSLEVAEVHIAAIDNGLAFPFKHPDSWRAYPYHWAWLSQAKLPFSETTRELVLPQLSDQNFVQDLCDDLYQLFKQDKGFDKHYFDRQMSVMRGQILNLQQALKDAKSPVQLVQMPAVIVEKAKGNGTPKLFSFSDTFTQRFQNKSPFFSWC
;
A
#
# COMPACT_ATOMS: atom_id res chain seq x y z
N MET A 1 -5.91 34.61 -33.78
CA MET A 1 -5.17 35.46 -32.82
C MET A 1 -3.78 35.65 -33.39
N SER A 2 -3.32 36.90 -33.48
CA SER A 2 -2.13 37.34 -34.22
C SER A 2 -0.82 37.00 -33.51
N ASP A 3 0.25 36.83 -34.30
CA ASP A 3 1.64 36.49 -33.92
C ASP A 3 2.35 37.51 -32.99
N SER A 4 1.62 38.41 -32.34
CA SER A 4 2.14 39.49 -31.50
C SER A 4 2.10 39.19 -29.99
N GLU A 5 1.56 38.05 -29.55
CA GLU A 5 1.41 37.72 -28.12
C GLU A 5 2.38 36.61 -27.61
N GLN A 6 3.28 36.10 -28.46
CA GLN A 6 4.25 35.04 -28.07
C GLN A 6 5.59 35.56 -27.50
N ARG A 7 5.71 36.85 -27.19
CA ARG A 7 6.95 37.43 -26.63
C ARG A 7 6.73 38.10 -25.29
N GLN A 8 6.45 37.31 -24.26
CA GLN A 8 6.71 37.69 -22.86
C GLN A 8 6.52 36.47 -21.95
N LEU A 9 7.62 35.75 -21.72
CA LEU A 9 7.99 34.99 -20.50
C LEU A 9 9.22 34.14 -20.85
N HIS A 10 10.31 34.83 -21.19
CA HIS A 10 11.65 34.23 -21.29
C HIS A 10 12.35 34.51 -19.96
N VAL A 11 12.48 33.50 -19.11
CA VAL A 11 13.29 33.58 -17.88
C VAL A 11 14.60 32.84 -18.16
N PRO A 12 15.77 33.49 -18.02
CA PRO A 12 17.04 32.91 -18.44
C PRO A 12 17.48 31.74 -17.55
N TYR A 13 17.94 30.68 -18.20
CA TYR A 13 18.59 29.51 -17.64
C TYR A 13 19.91 29.91 -16.98
N ARG A 14 20.12 29.52 -15.71
CA ARG A 14 21.39 29.75 -14.99
C ARG A 14 22.18 28.45 -15.01
N GLU A 15 23.19 28.39 -15.87
CA GLU A 15 24.15 27.30 -15.96
C GLU A 15 24.95 27.20 -14.65
N TYR A 16 24.95 26.03 -14.02
CA TYR A 16 25.90 25.69 -12.97
C TYR A 16 27.13 25.06 -13.62
N HIS A 17 28.21 25.83 -13.70
CA HIS A 17 29.54 25.31 -14.01
C HIS A 17 30.07 24.49 -12.82
N SER A 18 30.20 23.18 -12.98
CA SER A 18 31.04 22.34 -12.14
C SER A 18 32.49 22.38 -12.66
N GLN A 19 33.34 23.14 -11.98
CA GLN A 19 34.78 23.07 -12.21
C GLN A 19 35.36 21.85 -11.51
N SER A 20 35.91 20.95 -12.30
CA SER A 20 36.79 19.85 -11.90
C SER A 20 38.17 20.39 -11.55
N LEU A 21 38.71 20.03 -10.38
CA LEU A 21 40.15 20.08 -10.08
C LEU A 21 40.56 18.82 -9.30
N ASN A 22 41.23 17.91 -10.01
CA ASN A 22 42.14 16.92 -9.43
C ASN A 22 43.45 17.64 -9.03
N ASN A 23 43.98 17.43 -7.82
CA ASN A 23 45.20 16.66 -7.57
C ASN A 23 45.81 16.85 -6.15
N THR A 24 46.42 15.75 -5.67
CA THR A 24 47.62 15.60 -4.79
C THR A 24 47.57 15.80 -3.25
N ARG A 25 47.75 14.66 -2.55
CA ARG A 25 48.75 14.31 -1.49
C ARG A 25 49.23 15.40 -0.51
N ASN A 26 48.94 15.25 0.79
CA ASN A 26 49.82 14.69 1.84
C ASN A 26 49.45 15.15 3.28
N GLN A 27 49.51 14.17 4.20
CA GLN A 27 49.95 14.20 5.61
C GLN A 27 49.13 14.89 6.75
N VAL A 28 48.70 14.01 7.67
CA VAL A 28 48.89 13.99 9.14
C VAL A 28 48.52 15.23 9.99
N ALA A 29 47.51 15.06 10.85
CA ALA A 29 47.54 15.49 12.25
C ALA A 29 46.52 14.69 13.09
N LEU A 30 47.05 13.89 14.03
CA LEU A 30 46.33 13.30 15.15
C LEU A 30 45.90 14.39 16.13
N VAL A 31 44.67 14.32 16.64
CA VAL A 31 44.33 14.81 17.99
C VAL A 31 43.39 13.81 18.65
N GLU A 32 43.91 13.15 19.67
CA GLU A 32 43.21 12.33 20.66
C GLU A 32 42.31 13.20 21.54
N THR A 33 41.14 12.68 21.92
CA THR A 33 40.57 12.94 23.26
C THR A 33 39.85 11.71 23.76
N ASP A 34 40.45 11.11 24.77
CA ASP A 34 39.90 10.06 25.65
C ASP A 34 38.66 10.53 26.43
N ALA A 35 37.73 9.60 26.66
CA ALA A 35 36.96 9.51 27.90
C ALA A 35 36.34 8.11 28.04
N LEU A 36 37.10 7.23 28.70
CA LEU A 36 36.66 5.98 29.32
C LEU A 36 35.77 6.25 30.53
N VAL A 37 34.63 5.54 30.63
CA VAL A 37 34.05 5.14 31.91
C VAL A 37 33.53 3.71 31.77
N ASP A 38 34.30 2.77 32.30
CA ASP A 38 33.94 1.37 32.49
C ASP A 38 33.45 1.18 33.94
N LEU A 39 32.38 0.41 34.12
CA LEU A 39 31.73 0.12 35.40
C LEU A 39 31.73 -1.41 35.58
N SER A 40 32.81 -1.92 36.17
CA SER A 40 32.94 -3.31 36.58
C SER A 40 32.19 -3.57 37.88
N THR A 41 31.25 -4.53 37.87
CA THR A 41 30.73 -5.19 39.07
C THR A 41 31.31 -6.59 39.20
N SER A 42 31.92 -6.83 40.35
CA SER A 42 32.53 -8.08 40.80
C SER A 42 31.50 -9.19 41.06
N SER A 43 31.82 -10.43 40.69
CA SER A 43 31.25 -11.64 41.30
C SER A 43 32.24 -12.80 41.14
N GLN A 44 32.93 -13.12 42.24
CA GLN A 44 33.71 -14.36 42.39
C GLN A 44 32.77 -15.54 42.62
N VAL A 45 32.96 -16.65 41.90
CA VAL A 45 32.53 -17.99 42.35
C VAL A 45 33.62 -19.01 42.01
N ASN A 46 34.11 -19.65 43.06
CA ASN A 46 35.12 -20.71 43.08
C ASN A 46 34.64 -21.99 42.38
N GLN A 47 35.57 -22.64 41.67
CA GLN A 47 35.53 -24.06 41.36
C GLN A 47 36.50 -24.80 42.29
N THR A 48 36.04 -25.89 42.93
CA THR A 48 36.89 -27.05 43.27
C THR A 48 36.04 -28.33 43.32
N SER A 49 36.24 -29.17 42.31
CA SER A 49 36.37 -30.64 42.28
C SER A 49 36.01 -31.51 43.51
N GLY A 50 35.30 -32.63 43.26
CA GLY A 50 35.22 -33.77 44.18
C GLY A 50 34.41 -34.99 43.70
N VAL A 51 35.06 -35.92 42.98
CA VAL A 51 35.06 -37.40 43.14
C VAL A 51 33.73 -38.21 43.10
N ASN A 52 33.67 -39.14 42.12
CA ASN A 52 32.81 -40.34 41.95
C ASN A 52 33.10 -41.43 43.02
N PRO A 53 32.23 -42.44 43.34
CA PRO A 53 31.83 -43.47 42.35
C PRO A 53 30.47 -44.22 42.51
N ALA A 54 30.05 -44.77 41.37
CA ALA A 54 29.38 -46.06 41.07
C ALA A 54 28.48 -46.77 42.11
N LEU A 55 27.28 -47.18 41.65
CA LEU A 55 26.69 -48.49 41.96
C LEU A 55 25.83 -49.00 40.77
N PHE A 56 26.18 -50.20 40.31
CA PHE A 56 25.47 -51.08 39.37
C PHE A 56 24.40 -51.88 40.13
N VAL A 57 23.20 -52.08 39.56
CA VAL A 57 22.40 -53.31 39.72
C VAL A 57 21.63 -53.58 38.43
N GLN A 58 21.84 -54.77 37.85
CA GLN A 58 21.03 -55.41 36.81
C GLN A 58 19.99 -56.35 37.46
N SER A 59 18.81 -56.49 36.86
CA SER A 59 18.22 -57.79 36.43
C SER A 59 16.76 -57.65 35.92
N ASN A 60 16.51 -58.07 34.67
CA ASN A 60 15.53 -59.05 34.14
C ASN A 60 14.23 -59.36 34.94
N ILE A 61 13.07 -59.78 34.40
CA ILE A 61 12.47 -60.10 33.08
C ILE A 61 10.94 -60.37 33.38
N ASN A 62 10.00 -60.05 32.47
CA ASN A 62 8.86 -60.90 32.00
C ASN A 62 7.63 -60.14 31.46
N ASP A 63 6.98 -60.80 30.50
CA ASP A 63 5.94 -60.42 29.54
C ASP A 63 4.58 -59.98 30.11
N LEU A 64 3.81 -59.22 29.31
CA LEU A 64 2.44 -59.61 28.91
C LEU A 64 1.92 -58.72 27.76
N GLU A 65 1.44 -59.41 26.72
CA GLU A 65 0.85 -58.98 25.45
C GLU A 65 -0.68 -58.71 25.60
N LEU A 66 -1.31 -57.83 24.79
CA LEU A 66 -2.72 -57.95 24.35
C LEU A 66 -3.16 -56.85 23.34
N THR A 67 -3.12 -57.25 22.06
CA THR A 67 -4.01 -57.01 20.90
C THR A 67 -5.07 -55.89 20.85
N VAL A 68 -5.07 -55.19 19.71
CA VAL A 68 -6.09 -54.28 19.14
C VAL A 68 -7.14 -55.08 18.33
N PRO A 69 -8.40 -54.62 18.20
CA PRO A 69 -9.28 -55.03 17.11
C PRO A 69 -9.60 -53.89 16.11
N ASP A 70 -9.47 -54.21 14.82
CA ASP A 70 -9.99 -53.50 13.65
C ASP A 70 -11.47 -53.85 13.42
N ILE A 71 -12.33 -52.87 13.08
CA ILE A 71 -13.63 -53.13 12.43
C ILE A 71 -13.99 -52.05 11.38
N GLU A 72 -14.08 -52.56 10.15
CA GLU A 72 -14.74 -52.18 8.88
C GLU A 72 -15.64 -50.92 8.71
N PHE A 73 -15.64 -50.41 7.47
CA PHE A 73 -16.47 -49.31 6.95
C PHE A 73 -17.48 -49.78 5.88
N ALA A 74 -18.60 -49.02 5.80
CA ALA A 74 -19.54 -48.78 4.67
C ALA A 74 -20.87 -49.60 4.60
N PRO A 75 -21.94 -49.19 3.85
CA PRO A 75 -22.36 -47.86 3.33
C PRO A 75 -23.89 -47.51 3.40
N ASN A 76 -24.21 -46.24 3.08
CA ASN A 76 -25.37 -45.69 2.32
C ASN A 76 -26.84 -45.52 2.85
N CYS A 77 -27.48 -44.50 2.23
CA CYS A 77 -28.88 -44.04 2.22
C CYS A 77 -29.31 -43.11 3.39
N GLY A 78 -29.94 -41.94 3.20
CA GLY A 78 -30.62 -41.31 2.07
C GLY A 78 -31.99 -40.75 2.55
N ILE A 79 -32.38 -39.58 2.03
CA ILE A 79 -33.73 -38.98 1.97
C ILE A 79 -34.09 -37.87 2.99
N ASP A 80 -34.64 -36.82 2.37
CA ASP A 80 -35.25 -35.57 2.80
C ASP A 80 -36.31 -35.67 3.91
N THR A 81 -36.42 -34.64 4.78
CA THR A 81 -37.58 -33.71 4.89
C THR A 81 -37.70 -33.05 6.27
N ALA A 82 -38.19 -31.81 6.23
CA ALA A 82 -39.00 -31.12 7.24
C ALA A 82 -38.31 -30.61 8.53
N ILE A 83 -38.02 -29.31 8.50
CA ILE A 83 -37.89 -28.46 9.68
C ILE A 83 -39.28 -28.40 10.35
N ILE A 84 -39.40 -29.03 11.52
CA ILE A 84 -40.49 -28.80 12.47
C ILE A 84 -39.86 -28.08 13.67
N ASP A 85 -40.16 -26.79 13.80
CA ASP A 85 -39.90 -26.02 15.01
C ASP A 85 -40.82 -26.55 16.12
N SER A 86 -40.24 -26.85 17.28
CA SER A 86 -40.96 -26.92 18.55
C SER A 86 -40.08 -26.38 19.68
N PRO A 87 -40.65 -25.58 20.60
CA PRO A 87 -39.90 -24.73 21.51
C PRO A 87 -39.61 -25.44 22.84
N GLY A 88 -38.39 -25.25 23.32
CA GLY A 88 -38.00 -25.46 24.72
C GLY A 88 -37.70 -26.92 25.08
N ILE A 89 -36.42 -27.18 25.41
CA ILE A 89 -35.91 -27.94 26.57
C ILE A 89 -34.37 -27.95 26.47
N ASP A 90 -33.76 -27.38 27.50
CA ASP A 90 -32.44 -27.65 28.10
C ASP A 90 -31.33 -28.25 27.24
N ARG A 91 -30.35 -27.41 26.87
CA ARG A 91 -29.01 -27.81 26.39
C ARG A 91 -27.91 -27.27 27.30
N GLU A 92 -27.95 -27.59 28.59
CA GLU A 92 -26.78 -27.51 29.47
C GLU A 92 -26.07 -28.86 29.51
N SER A 93 -25.42 -29.25 28.42
CA SER A 93 -24.37 -30.31 28.39
C SER A 93 -23.92 -30.60 26.95
N GLN A 94 -23.61 -29.55 26.19
CA GLN A 94 -22.64 -29.70 25.10
C GLN A 94 -21.36 -29.00 25.55
N PRO A 95 -20.18 -29.63 25.43
CA PRO A 95 -18.94 -28.89 25.59
C PRO A 95 -18.98 -27.83 24.49
N LEU A 96 -19.14 -26.57 24.88
CA LEU A 96 -18.91 -25.44 24.00
C LEU A 96 -17.42 -25.44 23.68
N LEU A 97 -17.04 -26.26 22.70
CA LEU A 97 -15.97 -25.95 21.78
C LEU A 97 -16.41 -24.71 21.01
N GLY A 98 -16.42 -23.57 21.73
CA GLY A 98 -16.26 -22.24 21.18
C GLY A 98 -14.84 -22.17 20.63
N ARG A 99 -14.63 -22.93 19.56
CA ARG A 99 -13.37 -23.13 18.86
C ARG A 99 -13.05 -21.80 18.19
N LEU A 100 -12.26 -20.96 18.86
CA LEU A 100 -11.19 -20.12 18.29
C LEU A 100 -11.40 -19.41 16.92
N GLU A 101 -12.63 -19.16 16.45
CA GLU A 101 -12.88 -18.68 15.08
C GLU A 101 -12.90 -17.15 14.96
N LEU A 102 -12.94 -16.41 16.07
CA LEU A 102 -13.35 -15.01 16.06
C LEU A 102 -12.22 -13.96 16.00
N ASP A 103 -10.94 -14.34 15.90
CA ASP A 103 -9.84 -13.36 15.89
C ASP A 103 -8.69 -13.63 14.89
N VAL A 104 -8.75 -14.73 14.11
CA VAL A 104 -7.69 -15.16 13.17
C VAL A 104 -8.04 -14.85 11.69
N THR A 105 -9.16 -14.15 11.44
CA THR A 105 -9.72 -14.04 10.08
C THR A 105 -9.46 -12.71 9.38
N PHE A 106 -8.81 -11.72 10.03
CA PHE A 106 -8.68 -10.38 9.45
C PHE A 106 -7.85 -10.34 8.16
N ASN A 107 -6.86 -11.22 8.04
CA ASN A 107 -5.87 -11.21 6.96
C ASN A 107 -6.05 -12.41 6.01
N ARG A 108 -7.28 -12.88 5.84
CA ARG A 108 -7.61 -13.93 4.85
C ARG A 108 -8.23 -13.31 3.61
N PHE A 109 -7.62 -13.58 2.47
CA PHE A 109 -8.06 -13.13 1.15
C PHE A 109 -8.38 -14.38 0.32
N PRO A 110 -9.62 -14.89 0.39
CA PRO A 110 -9.98 -16.14 -0.29
C PRO A 110 -9.89 -16.03 -1.82
N ASP A 111 -10.03 -14.81 -2.35
CA ASP A 111 -9.82 -14.47 -3.76
C ASP A 111 -8.35 -14.42 -4.16
N ASP A 112 -7.42 -14.44 -3.20
CA ASP A 112 -5.98 -14.30 -3.43
C ASP A 112 -5.17 -15.08 -2.38
N PRO A 113 -5.07 -16.42 -2.55
CA PRO A 113 -4.36 -17.28 -1.61
C PRO A 113 -2.85 -16.95 -1.52
N GLN A 114 -2.25 -16.48 -2.62
CA GLN A 114 -0.83 -16.09 -2.63
C GLN A 114 -0.57 -14.88 -1.74
N PHE A 115 -1.44 -13.86 -1.81
CA PHE A 115 -1.34 -12.71 -0.90
C PHE A 115 -1.62 -13.12 0.56
N SER A 116 -2.57 -14.02 0.80
CA SER A 116 -2.84 -14.56 2.14
C SER A 116 -1.60 -15.24 2.73
N GLU A 117 -0.91 -16.06 1.95
CA GLU A 117 0.33 -16.73 2.36
C GLU A 117 1.46 -15.73 2.65
N LEU A 118 1.58 -14.66 1.86
CA LEU A 118 2.58 -13.61 2.11
C LEU A 118 2.33 -12.86 3.42
N VAL A 119 1.07 -12.57 3.75
CA VAL A 119 0.73 -11.96 5.04
C VAL A 119 0.96 -12.94 6.18
N TRP A 120 0.64 -14.22 6.00
CA TRP A 120 0.93 -15.26 6.98
C TRP A 120 2.43 -15.39 7.27
N GLN A 121 3.29 -15.32 6.24
CA GLN A 121 4.74 -15.31 6.41
C GLN A 121 5.23 -14.09 7.21
N ALA A 122 4.60 -12.92 7.04
CA ALA A 122 4.90 -11.74 7.82
C ALA A 122 4.51 -11.91 9.30
N GLU A 123 3.34 -12.49 9.58
CA GLU A 123 2.87 -12.75 10.95
C GLU A 123 3.80 -13.77 11.65
N CYS A 124 4.13 -14.88 10.98
CA CYS A 124 5.07 -15.87 11.48
C CYS A 124 6.47 -15.28 11.75
N ALA A 125 6.96 -14.38 10.90
CA ALA A 125 8.24 -13.72 11.10
C ALA A 125 8.23 -12.85 12.37
N ILE A 126 7.16 -12.08 12.57
CA ILE A 126 6.96 -11.24 13.76
C ILE A 126 6.91 -12.08 15.03
N ASP A 127 6.17 -13.21 14.99
CA ASP A 127 6.04 -14.11 16.13
C ASP A 127 7.38 -14.76 16.50
N ASN A 128 8.22 -15.04 15.50
CA ASN A 128 9.59 -15.53 15.67
C ASN A 128 10.62 -14.43 15.98
N GLY A 129 10.17 -13.19 16.25
CA GLY A 129 11.05 -12.09 16.66
C GLY A 129 11.75 -11.35 15.52
N ILE A 130 11.42 -11.66 14.26
CA ILE A 130 11.90 -10.94 13.07
C ILE A 130 10.91 -9.83 12.77
N TYR A 131 11.19 -8.64 13.31
CA TYR A 131 10.25 -7.52 13.25
C TYR A 131 10.38 -6.67 11.98
N PRO A 132 9.28 -6.05 11.52
CA PRO A 132 9.33 -5.02 10.49
C PRO A 132 10.27 -3.87 10.85
N GLU A 133 11.07 -3.44 9.88
CA GLU A 133 12.06 -2.39 10.03
C GLU A 133 11.55 -1.07 9.48
N ARG A 134 11.76 0.03 10.21
CA ARG A 134 11.25 1.33 9.82
C ARG A 134 12.04 1.91 8.63
N ILE A 135 11.31 2.41 7.64
CA ILE A 135 11.85 3.19 6.53
C ILE A 135 11.98 4.63 7.00
N TYR A 136 13.21 5.17 7.00
CA TYR A 136 13.47 6.54 7.46
C TYR A 136 13.20 7.59 6.38
N GLN A 137 13.33 7.21 5.10
CA GLN A 137 12.95 8.01 3.94
C GLN A 137 11.42 8.16 3.83
N GLY A 138 10.94 9.23 3.19
CA GLY A 138 9.49 9.54 3.07
C GLY A 138 8.94 10.41 4.19
N SER A 139 7.61 10.61 4.25
CA SER A 139 6.97 11.56 5.20
C SER A 139 6.04 10.91 6.25
N SER A 140 5.78 9.61 6.14
CA SER A 140 4.92 8.80 7.00
C SER A 140 5.71 7.73 7.77
N GLY A 141 5.05 7.05 8.72
CA GLY A 141 5.53 5.75 9.20
C GLY A 141 5.35 4.68 8.14
N SER A 142 6.44 4.17 7.57
CA SER A 142 6.47 3.04 6.63
C SER A 142 7.47 2.00 7.12
N TYR A 143 7.19 0.72 6.89
CA TYR A 143 7.98 -0.39 7.42
C TYR A 143 8.26 -1.43 6.34
N PHE A 144 9.52 -1.87 6.22
CA PHE A 144 9.88 -3.07 5.50
C PHE A 144 9.49 -4.29 6.33
N VAL A 145 8.55 -5.08 5.82
CA VAL A 145 8.10 -6.33 6.41
C VAL A 145 8.93 -7.47 5.85
N LYS A 146 9.34 -8.38 6.72
CA LYS A 146 10.23 -9.50 6.40
C LYS A 146 9.53 -10.84 6.59
N ASN A 147 10.00 -11.87 5.91
CA ASN A 147 9.64 -13.26 6.20
C ASN A 147 10.60 -13.90 7.22
N ASN A 148 10.39 -15.18 7.55
CA ASN A 148 11.24 -15.92 8.49
C ASN A 148 12.72 -16.03 8.06
N ALA A 149 13.02 -15.87 6.77
CA ALA A 149 14.40 -15.85 6.26
C ALA A 149 15.05 -14.45 6.35
N GLY A 150 14.32 -13.44 6.85
CA GLY A 150 14.79 -12.06 6.91
C GLY A 150 14.73 -11.30 5.58
N LYS A 151 14.21 -11.92 4.50
CA LYS A 151 14.00 -11.25 3.21
C LYS A 151 12.83 -10.27 3.31
N ILE A 152 12.99 -9.07 2.76
CA ILE A 152 11.90 -8.09 2.65
C ILE A 152 10.88 -8.61 1.64
N ILE A 153 9.62 -8.70 2.06
CA ILE A 153 8.50 -9.20 1.25
C ILE A 153 7.45 -8.14 0.97
N ALA A 154 7.36 -7.11 1.82
CA ALA A 154 6.35 -6.07 1.68
C ALA A 154 6.75 -4.74 2.34
N VAL A 155 6.04 -3.69 1.96
CA VAL A 155 6.02 -2.40 2.65
C VAL A 155 4.66 -2.25 3.34
N PHE A 156 4.68 -2.01 4.65
CA PHE A 156 3.50 -1.76 5.45
C PHE A 156 3.41 -0.30 5.89
N LYS A 157 2.28 0.36 5.65
CA LYS A 157 2.01 1.75 6.04
C LYS A 157 0.78 1.81 6.96
N PRO A 158 0.97 1.84 8.29
CA PRO A 158 -0.16 1.88 9.22
C PRO A 158 -0.88 3.24 9.19
N LYS A 159 -2.22 3.18 9.16
CA LYS A 159 -3.12 4.34 9.08
C LYS A 159 -2.80 5.41 10.12
N ASP A 160 -2.57 5.00 11.37
CA ASP A 160 -2.39 5.91 12.49
C ASP A 160 -1.02 6.62 12.53
N GLU A 161 -0.07 6.21 11.67
CA GLU A 161 1.26 6.81 11.52
C GLU A 161 1.44 7.58 10.19
N GLU A 162 0.36 7.76 9.42
CA GLU A 162 0.33 8.63 8.24
C GLU A 162 0.66 10.09 8.59
N PRO A 163 0.97 10.96 7.60
CA PRO A 163 1.35 12.36 7.86
C PRO A 163 0.36 13.14 8.74
N TYR A 164 -0.94 12.79 8.67
CA TYR A 164 -2.03 13.37 9.47
C TYR A 164 -2.57 12.40 10.55
N GLY A 165 -1.95 11.23 10.69
CA GLY A 165 -2.26 10.24 11.71
C GLY A 165 -1.91 10.74 13.11
N ARG A 166 -2.69 10.31 14.11
CA ARG A 166 -2.53 10.75 15.51
C ARG A 166 -1.19 10.34 16.11
N LEU A 167 -0.55 9.30 15.56
CA LEU A 167 0.69 8.72 16.04
C LEU A 167 1.82 8.86 15.01
N ASN A 168 1.76 9.88 14.15
CA ASN A 168 2.86 10.17 13.24
C ASN A 168 4.17 10.36 14.03
N PRO A 169 5.19 9.51 13.82
CA PRO A 169 6.46 9.60 14.52
C PRO A 169 7.33 10.80 14.08
N LYS A 170 6.99 11.47 12.97
CA LYS A 170 7.64 12.70 12.50
C LYS A 170 6.89 13.92 13.08
N TRP A 171 7.33 14.37 14.25
CA TRP A 171 6.73 15.45 15.08
C TRP A 171 6.64 16.83 14.37
N THR A 172 7.40 17.01 13.30
CA THR A 172 7.57 18.29 12.57
C THR A 172 6.28 18.82 11.92
N LYS A 173 5.27 17.99 11.64
CA LYS A 173 4.00 18.47 11.05
C LYS A 173 2.95 18.91 12.07
N TRP A 174 3.06 18.56 13.35
CA TRP A 174 2.18 19.11 14.40
C TRP A 174 2.50 20.60 14.66
N MET A 175 3.79 20.93 14.70
CA MET A 175 4.26 22.32 14.82
C MET A 175 3.85 23.18 13.61
N HIS A 176 3.90 22.64 12.39
CA HIS A 176 3.44 23.35 11.18
C HIS A 176 1.91 23.49 11.08
N LYS A 177 1.14 22.55 11.65
CA LYS A 177 -0.33 22.61 11.72
C LYS A 177 -0.83 23.76 12.62
N LEU A 178 -0.03 24.17 13.60
CA LEU A 178 -0.37 25.27 14.52
C LEU A 178 -0.04 26.66 13.95
N CYS A 179 1.00 26.78 13.11
CA CYS A 179 1.49 28.09 12.65
C CYS A 179 0.95 28.57 11.29
N CYS A 180 0.31 27.72 10.44
CA CYS A 180 -0.14 28.13 9.09
C CYS A 180 -1.28 27.25 8.50
N PRO A 181 -2.51 27.30 9.02
CA PRO A 181 -3.61 26.40 8.63
C PRO A 181 -4.03 26.47 7.15
N CYS A 182 -3.77 27.57 6.42
CA CYS A 182 -4.09 27.71 5.00
C CYS A 182 -3.06 27.07 4.04
N CYS A 183 -1.86 26.73 4.53
CA CYS A 183 -0.73 26.27 3.70
C CYS A 183 -0.39 24.79 3.89
N PHE A 184 -1.07 24.02 4.74
CA PHE A 184 -0.65 22.66 5.07
C PHE A 184 -1.79 21.65 4.91
N GLY A 185 -1.63 20.71 3.98
CA GLY A 185 -2.70 19.80 3.56
C GLY A 185 -2.94 19.83 2.06
N ARG A 186 -3.14 18.65 1.46
CA ARG A 186 -3.82 18.56 0.16
C ARG A 186 -5.31 18.70 0.41
N SER A 187 -5.82 19.94 0.35
CA SER A 187 -7.22 20.27 0.68
C SER A 187 -8.28 19.56 -0.17
N CYS A 188 -7.88 18.93 -1.28
CA CYS A 188 -8.71 18.10 -2.13
C CYS A 188 -8.76 16.62 -1.72
N LEU A 189 -7.96 16.19 -0.73
CA LEU A 189 -7.91 14.82 -0.24
C LEU A 189 -8.60 14.68 1.12
N ILE A 190 -9.20 13.51 1.36
CA ILE A 190 -9.75 13.15 2.66
C ILE A 190 -8.57 12.81 3.59
N PRO A 191 -8.48 13.42 4.79
CA PRO A 191 -7.38 13.12 5.71
C PRO A 191 -7.40 11.66 6.20
N ASN A 192 -6.21 11.09 6.42
CA ASN A 192 -6.03 9.82 7.15
C ASN A 192 -6.69 8.59 6.47
N GLN A 193 -6.75 8.61 5.14
CA GLN A 193 -7.22 7.51 4.28
C GLN A 193 -6.16 7.11 3.24
N GLY A 194 -4.88 7.43 3.47
CA GLY A 194 -3.81 7.13 2.50
C GLY A 194 -3.67 5.63 2.24
N TYR A 195 -3.80 4.80 3.27
CA TYR A 195 -3.79 3.34 3.14
C TYR A 195 -4.92 2.79 2.25
N LEU A 196 -6.09 3.43 2.23
CA LEU A 196 -7.18 3.09 1.31
C LEU A 196 -6.88 3.54 -0.12
N SER A 197 -6.23 4.70 -0.27
CA SER A 197 -5.76 5.20 -1.56
C SER A 197 -4.74 4.23 -2.19
N GLU A 198 -3.81 3.71 -1.39
CA GLU A 198 -2.85 2.66 -1.80
C GLU A 198 -3.56 1.37 -2.27
N ALA A 199 -4.46 0.83 -1.45
CA ALA A 199 -5.21 -0.38 -1.80
C ALA A 199 -6.17 -0.14 -2.99
N GLY A 200 -6.75 1.06 -3.08
CA GLY A 200 -7.64 1.46 -4.16
C GLY A 200 -6.91 1.57 -5.51
N ALA A 201 -5.66 2.04 -5.51
CA ALA A 201 -4.84 2.04 -6.72
C ALA A 201 -4.57 0.62 -7.22
N SER A 202 -4.24 -0.32 -6.33
CA SER A 202 -4.07 -1.74 -6.70
C SER A 202 -5.39 -2.38 -7.16
N LEU A 203 -6.52 -1.99 -6.59
CA LEU A 203 -7.84 -2.42 -7.05
C LEU A 203 -8.13 -1.94 -8.48
N VAL A 204 -7.92 -0.65 -8.77
CA VAL A 204 -8.09 -0.06 -10.11
C VAL A 204 -7.16 -0.72 -11.12
N ASP A 205 -5.89 -0.92 -10.77
CA ASP A 205 -4.89 -1.60 -11.61
C ASP A 205 -5.33 -3.00 -12.02
N ARG A 206 -5.75 -3.83 -11.04
CA ARG A 206 -6.22 -5.20 -11.30
C ARG A 206 -7.49 -5.22 -12.13
N LYS A 207 -8.45 -4.33 -11.82
CA LYS A 207 -9.74 -4.30 -12.53
C LYS A 207 -9.58 -3.90 -14.00
N LEU A 208 -8.60 -3.05 -14.31
CA LEU A 208 -8.28 -2.64 -15.69
C LEU A 208 -7.28 -3.55 -16.39
N GLY A 209 -6.61 -4.46 -15.68
CA GLY A 209 -5.57 -5.33 -16.23
C GLY A 209 -4.28 -4.59 -16.58
N LEU A 210 -3.91 -3.54 -15.83
CA LEU A 210 -2.70 -2.75 -16.11
C LEU A 210 -1.43 -3.49 -15.69
N GLY A 211 -1.43 -4.11 -14.50
CA GLY A 211 -0.32 -4.94 -14.02
C GLY A 211 0.94 -4.14 -13.69
N ILE A 212 0.79 -2.91 -13.19
CA ILE A 212 1.91 -2.03 -12.80
C ILE A 212 1.91 -1.68 -11.31
N VAL A 213 0.79 -1.80 -10.59
CA VAL A 213 0.77 -1.59 -9.14
C VAL A 213 1.09 -2.91 -8.44
N PRO A 214 2.16 -3.00 -7.64
CA PRO A 214 2.42 -4.18 -6.82
C PRO A 214 1.20 -4.47 -5.93
N ASN A 215 0.79 -5.74 -5.85
CA ASN A 215 -0.45 -6.12 -5.18
C ASN A 215 -0.50 -5.52 -3.76
N THR A 216 -1.53 -4.71 -3.50
CA THR A 216 -1.64 -3.94 -2.26
C THR A 216 -3.03 -4.12 -1.67
N ARG A 217 -3.12 -4.57 -0.42
CA ARG A 217 -4.38 -4.72 0.30
C ARG A 217 -4.33 -4.10 1.68
N VAL A 218 -5.51 -3.92 2.27
CA VAL A 218 -5.67 -3.50 3.67
C VAL A 218 -5.43 -4.71 4.57
N VAL A 219 -4.45 -4.60 5.46
CA VAL A 219 -4.03 -5.68 6.38
C VAL A 219 -3.96 -5.12 7.79
N LYS A 220 -4.09 -6.00 8.78
CA LYS A 220 -3.86 -5.67 10.20
C LYS A 220 -2.62 -6.40 10.71
N LEU A 221 -1.60 -5.65 11.16
CA LEU A 221 -0.40 -6.24 11.74
C LEU A 221 -0.19 -5.76 13.18
N VAL A 222 0.44 -6.60 14.00
CA VAL A 222 0.93 -6.26 15.34
C VAL A 222 2.45 -6.35 15.31
N SER A 223 3.18 -5.32 15.73
CA SER A 223 4.63 -5.44 15.89
C SER A 223 5.14 -4.48 16.96
N LYS A 224 6.09 -4.93 17.81
CA LYS A 224 6.71 -4.07 18.83
C LYS A 224 7.46 -2.86 18.22
N THR A 225 7.86 -2.94 16.95
CA THR A 225 8.57 -1.87 16.23
C THR A 225 7.64 -0.76 15.75
N PHE A 226 6.33 -0.97 15.67
CA PHE A 226 5.38 0.08 15.31
C PHE A 226 5.27 1.15 16.43
N ASN A 227 4.77 2.33 16.05
CA ASN A 227 4.62 3.44 16.99
C ASN A 227 3.31 3.31 17.78
N TYR A 228 3.40 2.93 19.05
CA TYR A 228 2.26 2.80 19.97
C TYR A 228 2.32 3.85 21.08
N PRO A 229 1.16 4.34 21.56
CA PRO A 229 1.09 5.15 22.77
C PRO A 229 1.75 4.43 23.96
N ARG A 230 2.34 5.19 24.89
CA ARG A 230 2.95 4.63 26.12
C ARG A 230 1.97 3.77 26.92
N ILE A 231 0.70 4.17 26.96
CA ILE A 231 -0.38 3.47 27.66
C ILE A 231 -0.57 2.06 27.08
N ASP A 232 -0.57 1.90 25.75
CA ASP A 232 -0.76 0.60 25.13
C ASP A 232 0.44 -0.31 25.35
N ARG A 233 1.65 0.24 25.32
CA ARG A 233 2.88 -0.50 25.67
C ARG A 233 2.86 -0.99 27.12
N GLN A 234 2.41 -0.15 28.06
CA GLN A 234 2.29 -0.53 29.47
C GLN A 234 1.20 -1.57 29.70
N LYS A 235 0.03 -1.43 29.07
CA LYS A 235 -1.06 -2.42 29.14
C LYS A 235 -0.62 -3.79 28.61
N ALA A 236 0.09 -3.83 27.49
CA ALA A 236 0.62 -5.07 26.92
C ALA A 236 1.60 -5.75 27.89
N ARG A 237 2.52 -4.98 28.50
CA ARG A 237 3.45 -5.50 29.52
C ARG A 237 2.73 -6.01 30.76
N MET A 238 1.76 -5.26 31.28
CA MET A 238 1.01 -5.65 32.48
C MET A 238 0.22 -6.93 32.25
N LYS A 239 -0.43 -7.08 31.09
CA LYS A 239 -1.12 -8.32 30.73
C LYS A 239 -0.17 -9.51 30.63
N GLN A 240 1.03 -9.31 30.08
CA GLN A 240 2.05 -10.34 30.03
C GLN A 240 2.47 -10.77 31.44
N VAL A 241 2.78 -9.81 32.32
CA VAL A 241 3.15 -10.08 33.71
C VAL A 241 2.03 -10.79 34.48
N ILE A 242 0.77 -10.37 34.32
CA ILE A 242 -0.37 -11.03 34.98
C ILE A 242 -0.55 -12.45 34.45
N MET A 243 -0.33 -12.69 33.15
CA MET A 243 -0.37 -14.03 32.58
C MET A 243 0.76 -14.92 33.12
N ASP A 244 1.98 -14.39 33.20
CA ASP A 244 3.14 -15.13 33.70
C ASP A 244 3.02 -15.43 35.21
N GLN A 245 2.44 -14.51 35.99
CA GLN A 245 2.27 -14.66 37.45
C GLN A 245 1.00 -15.42 37.85
N PHE A 246 -0.10 -15.24 37.13
CA PHE A 246 -1.40 -15.84 37.42
C PHE A 246 -2.03 -16.45 36.16
N PRO A 247 -1.57 -17.64 35.72
CA PRO A 247 -2.02 -18.26 34.47
C PRO A 247 -3.55 -18.45 34.42
N ALA A 248 -4.18 -18.77 35.55
CA ALA A 248 -5.63 -18.95 35.66
C ALA A 248 -6.42 -17.66 35.34
N VAL A 249 -5.94 -16.49 35.77
CA VAL A 249 -6.56 -15.18 35.50
C VAL A 249 -6.14 -14.67 34.12
N GLY A 250 -4.89 -14.91 33.73
CA GLY A 250 -4.35 -14.54 32.42
C GLY A 250 -5.03 -15.25 31.24
N SER A 251 -5.48 -16.50 31.45
CA SER A 251 -6.23 -17.26 30.44
C SER A 251 -7.54 -16.59 29.99
N GLN A 252 -8.10 -15.69 30.81
CA GLN A 252 -9.31 -14.92 30.49
C GLN A 252 -9.03 -13.71 29.60
N PHE A 253 -7.76 -13.32 29.40
CA PHE A 253 -7.41 -12.25 28.48
C PHE A 253 -7.61 -12.70 27.04
N LYS A 254 -8.71 -12.25 26.43
CA LYS A 254 -9.02 -12.51 25.01
C LYS A 254 -7.93 -12.07 24.03
N ARG A 255 -7.06 -11.12 24.42
CA ARG A 255 -5.93 -10.63 23.63
C ARG A 255 -4.74 -10.28 24.51
N LEU A 256 -3.63 -10.97 24.27
CA LEU A 256 -2.30 -10.70 24.81
C LEU A 256 -1.54 -9.82 23.81
N GLY A 257 -0.73 -8.89 24.30
CA GLY A 257 0.12 -8.03 23.45
C GLY A 257 -0.49 -6.70 23.00
N LEU A 258 0.14 -6.10 21.98
CA LEU A 258 -0.18 -4.78 21.43
C LEU A 258 -1.41 -4.85 20.50
N PRO A 259 -2.20 -3.77 20.37
CA PRO A 259 -3.35 -3.77 19.48
C PRO A 259 -2.92 -3.83 18.00
N PRO A 260 -3.65 -4.56 17.13
CA PRO A 260 -3.35 -4.59 15.70
C PRO A 260 -3.56 -3.22 15.05
N LYS A 261 -2.60 -2.82 14.22
CA LYS A 261 -2.66 -1.62 13.39
C LYS A 261 -3.16 -1.99 12.01
N ILE A 262 -4.17 -1.27 11.53
CA ILE A 262 -4.65 -1.35 10.15
C ILE A 262 -3.77 -0.48 9.26
N GLY A 263 -3.45 -0.96 8.07
CA GLY A 263 -2.63 -0.23 7.10
C GLY A 263 -2.65 -0.88 5.72
N SER A 264 -1.99 -0.24 4.77
CA SER A 264 -1.76 -0.84 3.46
C SER A 264 -0.54 -1.74 3.54
N PHE A 265 -0.64 -2.90 2.91
CA PHE A 265 0.42 -3.89 2.78
C PHE A 265 0.66 -4.10 1.29
N GLN A 266 1.77 -3.59 0.79
CA GLN A 266 2.15 -3.59 -0.62
C GLN A 266 3.33 -4.55 -0.82
N LEU A 267 3.26 -5.40 -1.84
CA LEU A 267 4.38 -6.28 -2.17
C LEU A 267 5.66 -5.49 -2.48
N PHE A 268 6.78 -5.97 -1.97
CA PHE A 268 8.08 -5.37 -2.21
C PHE A 268 8.62 -5.76 -3.59
N MET A 269 9.09 -4.76 -4.35
CA MET A 269 9.60 -4.95 -5.71
C MET A 269 11.12 -5.08 -5.69
N ASP A 270 11.60 -6.32 -5.67
CA ASP A 270 13.03 -6.62 -5.71
C ASP A 270 13.62 -6.32 -7.09
N SER A 271 14.86 -5.84 -7.15
CA SER A 271 15.58 -5.45 -8.38
C SER A 271 15.05 -4.23 -9.16
N TYR A 272 14.10 -3.47 -8.58
CA TYR A 272 13.64 -2.20 -9.16
C TYR A 272 14.47 -1.00 -8.68
N LYS A 273 14.53 0.07 -9.48
CA LYS A 273 15.14 1.38 -9.13
C LYS A 273 14.19 2.52 -9.47
N ASP A 274 14.35 3.66 -8.82
CA ASP A 274 13.59 4.88 -9.12
C ASP A 274 13.61 5.19 -10.62
N ALA A 275 12.49 5.62 -11.19
CA ALA A 275 12.43 5.90 -12.62
C ALA A 275 13.43 6.99 -13.04
N ASP A 276 13.61 8.01 -12.20
CA ASP A 276 14.61 9.07 -12.38
C ASP A 276 16.06 8.54 -12.48
N TYR A 277 16.36 7.37 -11.89
CA TYR A 277 17.67 6.71 -12.06
C TYR A 277 17.88 6.24 -13.50
N TRP A 278 16.87 5.60 -14.09
CA TRP A 278 16.97 5.03 -15.44
C TRP A 278 16.77 6.06 -16.54
N LEU A 279 15.79 6.95 -16.40
CA LEU A 279 15.49 7.99 -17.37
C LEU A 279 16.73 8.85 -17.69
N ARG A 280 17.47 9.28 -16.66
CA ARG A 280 18.72 10.05 -16.82
C ARG A 280 19.83 9.29 -17.54
N ARG A 281 19.86 7.95 -17.41
CA ARG A 281 20.84 7.11 -18.12
C ARG A 281 20.47 6.97 -19.58
N TRP A 282 19.18 6.79 -19.87
CA TRP A 282 18.68 6.64 -21.24
C TRP A 282 18.74 7.93 -22.06
N GLU A 283 18.96 9.09 -21.45
CA GLU A 283 19.32 10.32 -22.18
C GLU A 283 20.68 10.20 -22.89
N ASN A 284 21.63 9.45 -22.31
CA ASN A 284 22.97 9.28 -22.86
C ASN A 284 23.15 7.93 -23.57
N ASP A 285 22.49 6.87 -23.08
CA ASP A 285 22.53 5.51 -23.65
C ASP A 285 21.09 5.01 -23.87
N PRO A 286 20.46 5.38 -25.00
CA PRO A 286 19.05 5.09 -25.26
C PRO A 286 18.73 3.59 -25.28
N LEU A 287 17.52 3.24 -24.84
CA LEU A 287 17.03 1.88 -24.95
C LEU A 287 17.01 1.41 -26.43
N PRO A 288 17.35 0.14 -26.69
CA PRO A 288 17.06 -0.50 -27.98
C PRO A 288 15.60 -0.35 -28.35
N THR A 289 15.30 -0.21 -29.66
CA THR A 289 13.95 0.12 -30.17
C THR A 289 12.84 -0.77 -29.62
N ARG A 290 13.08 -2.08 -29.50
CA ARG A 290 12.13 -3.03 -28.92
C ARG A 290 11.78 -2.65 -27.47
N LEU A 291 12.80 -2.52 -26.62
CA LEU A 291 12.63 -2.19 -25.20
C LEU A 291 12.08 -0.78 -25.00
N ALA A 292 12.42 0.16 -25.87
CA ALA A 292 11.82 1.49 -25.85
C ALA A 292 10.31 1.43 -26.12
N ARG A 293 9.85 0.55 -27.02
CA ARG A 293 8.42 0.31 -27.27
C ARG A 293 7.76 -0.35 -26.06
N ASP A 294 8.38 -1.37 -25.46
CA ASP A 294 7.86 -2.05 -24.28
C ASP A 294 7.75 -1.09 -23.09
N PHE A 295 8.77 -0.24 -22.90
CA PHE A 295 8.76 0.82 -21.90
C PHE A 295 7.63 1.83 -22.15
N GLN A 296 7.41 2.23 -23.41
CA GLN A 296 6.31 3.14 -23.76
C GLN A 296 4.94 2.53 -23.40
N LEU A 297 4.72 1.24 -23.65
CA LEU A 297 3.49 0.55 -23.28
C LEU A 297 3.29 0.53 -21.75
N GLN A 298 4.35 0.24 -20.99
CA GLN A 298 4.31 0.29 -19.53
C GLN A 298 4.03 1.72 -19.02
N PHE A 299 4.62 2.73 -19.66
CA PHE A 299 4.45 4.14 -19.33
C PHE A 299 3.00 4.59 -19.57
N GLU A 300 2.39 4.20 -20.68
CA GLU A 300 0.99 4.50 -20.97
C GLU A 300 0.04 3.92 -19.92
N ARG A 301 0.32 2.72 -19.39
CA ARG A 301 -0.43 2.14 -18.27
C ARG A 301 -0.32 2.97 -16.99
N LEU A 302 0.88 3.49 -16.69
CA LEU A 302 1.10 4.40 -15.56
C LEU A 302 0.27 5.68 -15.71
N VAL A 303 0.26 6.26 -16.91
CA VAL A 303 -0.55 7.44 -17.24
C VAL A 303 -2.03 7.17 -17.00
N ILE A 304 -2.55 6.04 -17.50
CA ILE A 304 -3.96 5.65 -17.33
C ILE A 304 -4.33 5.55 -15.85
N LEU A 305 -3.53 4.81 -15.06
CA LEU A 305 -3.75 4.64 -13.63
C LEU A 305 -3.81 6.01 -12.93
N ASP A 306 -2.74 6.80 -13.06
CA ASP A 306 -2.61 8.09 -12.38
C ASP A 306 -3.67 9.10 -12.80
N TYR A 307 -4.13 9.02 -14.05
CA TYR A 307 -5.20 9.87 -14.54
C TYR A 307 -6.54 9.48 -13.92
N ILE A 308 -6.92 8.20 -13.97
CA ILE A 308 -8.19 7.71 -13.41
C ILE A 308 -8.29 8.02 -11.92
N ILE A 309 -7.25 7.69 -11.15
CA ILE A 309 -7.27 7.90 -9.69
C ILE A 309 -6.99 9.36 -9.30
N ARG A 310 -6.69 10.24 -10.28
CA ARG A 310 -6.19 11.61 -10.08
C ARG A 310 -5.10 11.66 -9.00
N ASN A 311 -3.98 10.98 -9.24
CA ASN A 311 -2.85 11.01 -8.33
C ASN A 311 -2.30 12.44 -8.20
N THR A 312 -2.08 12.89 -6.95
CA THR A 312 -1.64 14.25 -6.63
C THR A 312 -0.17 14.33 -6.20
N ASP A 313 0.55 13.20 -6.23
CA ASP A 313 1.94 13.11 -5.78
C ASP A 313 2.82 12.17 -6.63
N ARG A 314 2.54 12.05 -7.94
CA ARG A 314 3.43 11.28 -8.82
C ARG A 314 4.63 12.12 -9.24
N GLY A 315 5.74 11.98 -8.51
CA GLY A 315 7.11 12.35 -8.93
C GLY A 315 7.81 11.20 -9.66
N ASN A 316 8.98 11.46 -10.27
CA ASN A 316 9.80 10.42 -10.94
C ASN A 316 10.58 9.51 -9.98
N ASP A 317 10.52 9.83 -8.69
CA ASP A 317 10.96 9.02 -7.54
C ASP A 317 9.85 8.09 -7.01
N ASN A 318 8.58 8.34 -7.38
CA ASN A 318 7.43 7.57 -6.88
C ASN A 318 6.95 6.50 -7.86
N TRP A 319 7.74 6.11 -8.85
CA TRP A 319 7.53 4.92 -9.65
C TRP A 319 8.88 4.33 -10.01
N LEU A 320 8.93 3.02 -10.11
CA LEU A 320 10.17 2.28 -10.27
C LEU A 320 10.22 1.63 -11.65
N ILE A 321 11.44 1.36 -12.10
CA ILE A 321 11.73 0.63 -13.32
C ILE A 321 12.66 -0.53 -12.98
N GLN A 322 12.29 -1.73 -13.45
CA GLN A 322 13.17 -2.89 -13.52
C GLN A 322 13.71 -2.98 -14.95
N TYR A 323 15.03 -2.98 -15.06
CA TYR A 323 15.75 -3.12 -16.31
C TYR A 323 17.16 -3.65 -16.00
N ASP A 324 17.59 -4.68 -16.71
CA ASP A 324 18.95 -5.22 -16.61
C ASP A 324 19.75 -4.95 -17.89
N PRO A 325 20.73 -4.02 -17.85
CA PRO A 325 21.54 -3.70 -19.02
C PRO A 325 22.46 -4.83 -19.45
N ALA A 326 22.85 -5.74 -18.55
CA ALA A 326 23.70 -6.89 -18.90
C ALA A 326 22.90 -7.91 -19.73
N VAL A 327 21.66 -8.17 -19.33
CA VAL A 327 20.74 -9.02 -20.11
C VAL A 327 20.43 -8.39 -21.45
N ALA A 328 20.18 -7.08 -21.50
CA ALA A 328 19.90 -6.35 -22.74
C ALA A 328 21.06 -6.39 -23.75
N LYS A 329 22.31 -6.44 -23.28
CA LYS A 329 23.50 -6.55 -24.13
C LYS A 329 23.74 -7.98 -24.65
N ASN A 330 23.46 -8.99 -23.83
CA ASN A 330 23.74 -10.38 -24.17
C ASN A 330 22.62 -11.03 -24.99
N SER A 331 21.35 -10.77 -24.63
CA SER A 331 20.18 -11.45 -25.19
C SER A 331 18.99 -10.50 -25.29
N LEU A 332 18.96 -9.66 -26.33
CA LEU A 332 17.90 -8.66 -26.51
C LEU A 332 16.49 -9.26 -26.55
N GLU A 333 16.32 -10.52 -27.00
CA GLU A 333 15.03 -11.21 -27.04
C GLU A 333 14.48 -11.54 -25.65
N VAL A 334 15.34 -11.77 -24.66
CA VAL A 334 14.97 -12.14 -23.28
C VAL A 334 14.95 -10.92 -22.36
N ALA A 335 15.53 -9.79 -22.80
CA ALA A 335 15.53 -8.56 -22.03
C ALA A 335 14.10 -7.99 -21.91
N GLU A 336 13.78 -7.51 -20.71
CA GLU A 336 12.47 -6.96 -20.37
C GLU A 336 12.63 -5.62 -19.63
N VAL A 337 11.59 -4.80 -19.68
CA VAL A 337 11.49 -3.55 -18.94
C VAL A 337 10.10 -3.45 -18.33
N HIS A 338 10.05 -3.23 -17.02
CA HIS A 338 8.80 -3.18 -16.26
C HIS A 338 8.71 -1.93 -15.40
N ILE A 339 7.52 -1.35 -15.31
CA ILE A 339 7.23 -0.25 -14.39
C ILE A 339 6.48 -0.78 -13.17
N ALA A 340 6.84 -0.27 -11.99
CA ALA A 340 6.08 -0.45 -10.76
C ALA A 340 5.60 0.91 -10.22
N ALA A 341 4.28 1.11 -10.16
CA ALA A 341 3.65 2.29 -9.60
C ALA A 341 3.48 2.14 -8.07
N ILE A 342 4.41 2.71 -7.31
CA ILE A 342 4.42 2.66 -5.84
C ILE A 342 3.92 3.97 -5.22
N ASP A 343 3.75 4.03 -3.90
CA ASP A 343 3.38 5.26 -3.16
C ASP A 343 2.13 5.99 -3.72
N ASN A 344 1.02 5.26 -3.80
CA ASN A 344 -0.26 5.75 -4.32
C ASN A 344 -1.14 6.37 -3.23
N GLY A 345 -0.60 6.63 -2.03
CA GLY A 345 -1.36 7.08 -0.85
C GLY A 345 -2.01 8.46 -0.96
N LEU A 346 -1.80 9.19 -2.05
CA LEU A 346 -2.25 10.58 -2.25
C LEU A 346 -3.02 10.73 -3.57
N ALA A 347 -3.92 9.78 -3.82
CA ALA A 347 -4.88 9.77 -4.91
C ALA A 347 -6.34 9.81 -4.38
N PHE A 348 -7.30 9.71 -5.30
CA PHE A 348 -8.75 9.78 -5.06
C PHE A 348 -9.20 11.07 -4.37
N PRO A 349 -8.96 12.26 -4.98
CA PRO A 349 -9.46 13.51 -4.45
C PRO A 349 -10.99 13.65 -4.59
N PHE A 350 -11.62 14.30 -3.62
CA PHE A 350 -13.07 14.57 -3.63
C PHE A 350 -13.44 15.84 -4.42
N LYS A 351 -12.44 16.57 -4.90
CA LYS A 351 -12.57 17.68 -5.85
C LYS A 351 -11.27 17.82 -6.63
N HIS A 352 -11.32 18.36 -7.83
CA HIS A 352 -10.09 18.76 -8.51
C HIS A 352 -9.33 19.82 -7.71
N PRO A 353 -7.99 19.86 -7.78
CA PRO A 353 -7.19 20.86 -7.07
C PRO A 353 -7.57 22.29 -7.46
N ASP A 354 -7.44 23.22 -6.52
CA ASP A 354 -7.66 24.64 -6.79
C ASP A 354 -6.45 25.22 -7.57
N SER A 355 -6.66 26.20 -8.45
CA SER A 355 -5.63 26.68 -9.41
C SER A 355 -4.29 27.12 -8.79
N TRP A 356 -4.25 27.51 -7.52
CA TRP A 356 -3.04 27.92 -6.81
C TRP A 356 -2.18 26.72 -6.34
N ARG A 357 -2.72 25.49 -6.38
CA ARG A 357 -2.02 24.23 -6.11
C ARG A 357 -2.44 23.17 -7.12
N ALA A 358 -1.77 23.15 -8.27
CA ALA A 358 -2.18 22.32 -9.40
C ALA A 358 -1.91 20.80 -9.24
N TYR A 359 -0.99 20.40 -8.35
CA TYR A 359 -0.51 19.01 -8.20
C TYR A 359 -0.33 18.30 -9.56
N PRO A 360 0.68 18.73 -10.34
CA PRO A 360 0.87 18.24 -11.69
C PRO A 360 1.40 16.81 -11.70
N TYR A 361 1.19 16.12 -12.82
CA TYR A 361 1.82 14.84 -13.09
C TYR A 361 3.25 15.07 -13.58
N HIS A 362 4.27 14.67 -12.82
CA HIS A 362 5.66 14.95 -13.21
C HIS A 362 6.07 14.23 -14.50
N TRP A 363 5.47 13.08 -14.77
CA TRP A 363 5.70 12.37 -16.03
C TRP A 363 5.21 13.14 -17.26
N ALA A 364 4.34 14.15 -17.12
CA ALA A 364 3.84 14.92 -18.26
C ALA A 364 4.94 15.76 -18.94
N TRP A 365 6.07 15.99 -18.27
CA TRP A 365 7.23 16.67 -18.87
C TRP A 365 8.19 15.74 -19.61
N LEU A 366 7.99 14.42 -19.51
CA LEU A 366 8.84 13.44 -20.19
C LEU A 366 8.57 13.43 -21.70
N SER A 367 9.58 13.07 -22.49
CA SER A 367 9.45 12.94 -23.95
C SER A 367 8.38 11.92 -24.35
N GLN A 368 8.27 10.84 -23.56
CA GLN A 368 7.30 9.76 -23.69
C GLN A 368 5.85 10.24 -23.61
N ALA A 369 5.59 11.31 -22.84
CA ALA A 369 4.25 11.88 -22.68
C ALA A 369 3.78 12.66 -23.91
N LYS A 370 4.66 12.95 -24.87
CA LYS A 370 4.33 13.63 -26.13
C LYS A 370 3.87 12.65 -27.21
N LEU A 371 4.12 11.36 -27.03
CA LEU A 371 3.70 10.33 -27.97
C LEU A 371 2.20 10.03 -27.81
N PRO A 372 1.43 9.87 -28.91
CA PRO A 372 0.06 9.39 -28.86
C PRO A 372 -0.07 8.04 -28.14
N PHE A 373 -1.20 7.82 -27.46
CA PHE A 373 -1.50 6.49 -26.92
C PHE A 373 -1.47 5.43 -28.03
N SER A 374 -0.71 4.37 -27.80
CA SER A 374 -0.61 3.23 -28.72
C SER A 374 -1.96 2.54 -28.94
N GLU A 375 -2.11 1.89 -30.10
CA GLU A 375 -3.27 1.04 -30.40
C GLU A 375 -3.45 -0.06 -29.36
N THR A 376 -2.36 -0.72 -28.96
CA THR A 376 -2.35 -1.76 -27.92
C THR A 376 -2.95 -1.27 -26.61
N THR A 377 -2.58 -0.07 -26.15
CA THR A 377 -3.15 0.50 -24.93
C THR A 377 -4.63 0.87 -25.09
N ARG A 378 -5.00 1.41 -26.26
CA ARG A 378 -6.40 1.77 -26.55
C ARG A 378 -7.29 0.52 -26.56
N GLU A 379 -6.85 -0.56 -27.21
CA GLU A 379 -7.57 -1.84 -27.25
C GLU A 379 -7.71 -2.47 -25.87
N LEU A 380 -6.69 -2.36 -25.02
CA LEU A 380 -6.73 -2.86 -23.65
C LEU A 380 -7.80 -2.16 -22.79
N VAL A 381 -7.87 -0.83 -22.86
CA VAL A 381 -8.58 -0.03 -21.83
C VAL A 381 -9.88 0.61 -22.35
N LEU A 382 -9.94 1.03 -23.61
CA LEU A 382 -11.08 1.77 -24.15
C LEU A 382 -12.41 0.99 -24.11
N PRO A 383 -12.46 -0.33 -24.42
CA PRO A 383 -13.70 -1.10 -24.31
C PRO A 383 -14.27 -1.10 -22.89
N GLN A 384 -13.39 -1.29 -21.89
CA GLN A 384 -13.76 -1.32 -20.48
C GLN A 384 -14.28 0.05 -20.01
N LEU A 385 -13.56 1.14 -20.32
CA LEU A 385 -13.97 2.49 -19.91
C LEU A 385 -15.20 3.02 -20.64
N SER A 386 -15.52 2.48 -21.81
CA SER A 386 -16.73 2.85 -22.55
C SER A 386 -17.99 2.16 -22.01
N ASP A 387 -17.84 1.04 -21.32
CA ASP A 387 -18.94 0.34 -20.66
C ASP A 387 -19.30 1.00 -19.33
N GLN A 388 -20.55 1.46 -19.23
CA GLN A 388 -21.06 2.07 -18.00
C GLN A 388 -21.19 1.06 -16.86
N ASN A 389 -21.44 -0.22 -17.16
CA ASN A 389 -21.53 -1.25 -16.13
C ASN A 389 -20.16 -1.47 -15.49
N PHE A 390 -19.11 -1.60 -16.31
CA PHE A 390 -17.74 -1.69 -15.79
C PHE A 390 -17.36 -0.52 -14.86
N VAL A 391 -17.67 0.72 -15.26
CA VAL A 391 -17.38 1.91 -14.45
C VAL A 391 -18.18 1.91 -13.15
N GLN A 392 -19.45 1.47 -13.19
CA GLN A 392 -20.29 1.35 -12.01
C GLN A 392 -19.76 0.27 -11.06
N ASP A 393 -19.43 -0.91 -11.57
CA ASP A 393 -18.82 -2.01 -10.81
C ASP A 393 -17.50 -1.58 -10.17
N LEU A 394 -16.68 -0.78 -10.87
CA LEU A 394 -15.45 -0.23 -10.31
C LEU A 394 -15.73 0.71 -9.13
N CYS A 395 -16.74 1.57 -9.26
CA CYS A 395 -17.18 2.44 -8.16
C CYS A 395 -17.69 1.61 -6.98
N ASP A 396 -18.41 0.53 -7.23
CA ASP A 396 -18.97 -0.33 -6.19
C ASP A 396 -17.89 -1.13 -5.46
N ASP A 397 -16.87 -1.62 -6.17
CA ASP A 397 -15.69 -2.25 -5.55
C ASP A 397 -14.92 -1.27 -4.66
N LEU A 398 -14.69 -0.04 -5.15
CA LEU A 398 -14.08 1.04 -4.35
C LEU A 398 -14.95 1.41 -3.14
N TYR A 399 -16.28 1.37 -3.26
CA TYR A 399 -17.18 1.58 -2.14
C TYR A 399 -17.02 0.49 -1.08
N GLN A 400 -16.94 -0.79 -1.49
CA GLN A 400 -16.71 -1.91 -0.56
C GLN A 400 -15.37 -1.79 0.17
N LEU A 401 -14.34 -1.25 -0.50
CA LEU A 401 -13.04 -0.99 0.11
C LEU A 401 -13.09 0.20 1.07
N PHE A 402 -13.61 1.36 0.62
CA PHE A 402 -13.50 2.61 1.39
C PHE A 402 -14.43 2.63 2.60
N LYS A 403 -15.58 1.94 2.54
CA LYS A 403 -16.53 1.84 3.67
C LYS A 403 -15.96 1.12 4.90
N GLN A 404 -14.84 0.42 4.76
CA GLN A 404 -14.16 -0.25 5.87
C GLN A 404 -13.54 0.75 6.86
N ASP A 405 -13.32 2.00 6.44
CA ASP A 405 -12.81 3.04 7.32
C ASP A 405 -13.87 3.49 8.33
N LYS A 406 -13.49 3.57 9.61
CA LYS A 406 -14.37 4.11 10.66
C LYS A 406 -14.80 5.57 10.43
N GLY A 407 -14.00 6.35 9.70
CA GLY A 407 -14.29 7.72 9.33
C GLY A 407 -14.85 7.86 7.91
N PHE A 408 -15.37 6.77 7.34
CA PHE A 408 -16.01 6.81 6.02
C PHE A 408 -17.23 7.74 6.04
N ASP A 409 -17.30 8.59 5.02
CA ASP A 409 -18.42 9.49 4.77
C ASP A 409 -18.89 9.29 3.32
N LYS A 410 -20.17 8.89 3.17
CA LYS A 410 -20.75 8.56 1.86
C LYS A 410 -20.78 9.79 0.94
N HIS A 411 -21.02 10.98 1.47
CA HIS A 411 -21.07 12.19 0.65
C HIS A 411 -19.69 12.51 0.06
N TYR A 412 -18.62 12.40 0.85
CA TYR A 412 -17.27 12.57 0.33
C TYR A 412 -16.88 11.48 -0.66
N PHE A 413 -17.28 10.24 -0.42
CA PHE A 413 -17.07 9.14 -1.35
C PHE A 413 -17.75 9.40 -2.71
N ASP A 414 -19.01 9.82 -2.71
CA ASP A 414 -19.75 10.13 -3.93
C ASP A 414 -19.04 11.23 -4.73
N ARG A 415 -18.46 12.23 -4.04
CA ARG A 415 -17.65 13.27 -4.67
C ARG A 415 -16.33 12.75 -5.25
N GLN A 416 -15.64 11.82 -4.57
CA GLN A 416 -14.46 11.16 -5.14
C GLN A 416 -14.82 10.43 -6.44
N MET A 417 -15.94 9.70 -6.45
CA MET A 417 -16.40 8.98 -7.65
C MET A 417 -16.83 9.94 -8.76
N SER A 418 -17.41 11.10 -8.44
CA SER A 418 -17.73 12.12 -9.44
C SER A 418 -16.49 12.71 -10.12
N VAL A 419 -15.39 12.88 -9.38
CA VAL A 419 -14.08 13.27 -9.96
C VAL A 419 -13.53 12.14 -10.83
N MET A 420 -13.52 10.90 -10.33
CA MET A 420 -13.03 9.73 -11.07
C MET A 420 -13.79 9.53 -12.38
N ARG A 421 -15.12 9.66 -12.39
CA ARG A 421 -15.94 9.59 -13.62
C ARG A 421 -15.60 10.70 -14.61
N GLY A 422 -15.32 11.91 -14.13
CA GLY A 422 -14.84 13.00 -14.98
C GLY A 422 -13.48 12.72 -15.60
N GLN A 423 -12.57 12.10 -14.86
CA GLN A 423 -11.28 11.63 -15.39
C GLN A 423 -11.48 10.52 -16.43
N ILE A 424 -12.34 9.54 -16.16
CA ILE A 424 -12.67 8.46 -17.11
C ILE A 424 -13.25 9.05 -18.41
N LEU A 425 -14.15 10.03 -18.32
CA LEU A 425 -14.75 10.68 -19.50
C LEU A 425 -13.68 11.34 -20.38
N ASN A 426 -12.78 12.14 -19.78
CA ASN A 426 -11.70 12.78 -20.53
C ASN A 426 -10.74 11.76 -21.14
N LEU A 427 -10.36 10.72 -20.39
CA LEU A 427 -9.49 9.66 -20.85
C LEU A 427 -10.12 8.89 -22.02
N GLN A 428 -11.41 8.55 -21.94
CA GLN A 428 -12.14 7.88 -23.01
C GLN A 428 -12.09 8.71 -24.30
N GLN A 429 -12.32 10.02 -24.22
CA GLN A 429 -12.25 10.91 -25.37
C GLN A 429 -10.82 10.98 -25.93
N ALA A 430 -9.81 11.13 -25.08
CA ALA A 430 -8.41 11.17 -25.50
C ALA A 430 -7.96 9.88 -26.19
N LEU A 431 -8.39 8.71 -25.70
CA LEU A 431 -8.10 7.43 -26.32
C LEU A 431 -8.82 7.27 -27.67
N LYS A 432 -10.07 7.73 -27.81
CA LYS A 432 -10.78 7.72 -29.10
C LYS A 432 -10.05 8.57 -30.14
N ASP A 433 -9.63 9.77 -29.74
CA ASP A 433 -8.96 10.76 -30.60
C ASP A 433 -7.46 10.48 -30.82
N ALA A 434 -6.92 9.38 -30.26
CA ALA A 434 -5.49 9.05 -30.28
C ALA A 434 -4.59 10.23 -29.82
N LYS A 435 -5.00 10.89 -28.73
CA LYS A 435 -4.20 11.95 -28.10
C LYS A 435 -3.00 11.39 -27.36
N SER A 436 -2.02 12.24 -27.09
CA SER A 436 -0.89 11.95 -26.19
C SER A 436 -1.25 12.20 -24.72
N PRO A 437 -0.50 11.62 -23.76
CA PRO A 437 -0.62 11.95 -22.34
C PRO A 437 -0.56 13.46 -22.03
N VAL A 438 0.31 14.22 -22.72
CA VAL A 438 0.38 15.69 -22.57
C VAL A 438 -0.93 16.36 -22.99
N GLN A 439 -1.51 15.95 -24.12
CA GLN A 439 -2.79 16.50 -24.58
C GLN A 439 -3.94 16.11 -23.65
N LEU A 440 -3.92 14.92 -23.07
CA LEU A 440 -4.90 14.48 -22.06
C LEU A 440 -4.89 15.37 -20.81
N VAL A 441 -3.71 15.68 -20.26
CA VAL A 441 -3.62 16.53 -19.05
C VAL A 441 -3.97 17.99 -19.31
N GLN A 442 -3.95 18.43 -20.57
CA GLN A 442 -4.39 19.77 -21.00
C GLN A 442 -5.92 19.87 -21.13
N MET A 443 -6.64 18.75 -21.15
CA MET A 443 -8.10 18.76 -21.23
C MET A 443 -8.72 19.44 -19.99
N PRO A 444 -9.81 20.20 -20.15
CA PRO A 444 -10.51 20.82 -19.03
C PRO A 444 -10.96 19.78 -17.99
N ALA A 445 -10.82 20.12 -16.72
CA ALA A 445 -11.26 19.25 -15.63
C ALA A 445 -12.80 19.16 -15.59
N VAL A 446 -13.30 17.93 -15.67
CA VAL A 446 -14.74 17.61 -15.62
C VAL A 446 -15.05 16.88 -14.31
N ILE A 447 -16.25 17.12 -13.78
CA ILE A 447 -16.87 16.35 -12.71
C ILE A 447 -18.19 15.80 -13.26
N VAL A 448 -18.47 14.51 -13.00
CA VAL A 448 -19.70 13.85 -13.45
C VAL A 448 -20.48 13.37 -12.24
N GLU A 449 -21.55 14.09 -11.91
CA GLU A 449 -22.38 13.82 -10.72
C GLU A 449 -23.56 12.92 -11.10
N LYS A 450 -23.95 12.00 -10.19
CA LYS A 450 -25.24 11.32 -10.29
C LYS A 450 -26.34 12.31 -9.92
N ALA A 451 -27.31 12.51 -10.78
CA ALA A 451 -28.49 13.32 -10.47
C ALA A 451 -29.26 12.64 -9.34
N LYS A 452 -29.58 13.40 -8.29
CA LYS A 452 -30.51 12.94 -7.27
C LYS A 452 -31.92 12.96 -7.85
N GLY A 453 -32.45 11.79 -8.19
CA GLY A 453 -33.89 11.65 -8.43
C GLY A 453 -34.65 11.97 -7.14
N ASN A 454 -35.57 12.95 -7.19
CA ASN A 454 -36.53 13.15 -6.12
C ASN A 454 -37.56 12.01 -6.16
N GLY A 455 -37.37 10.96 -5.35
CA GLY A 455 -38.37 9.90 -5.21
C GLY A 455 -37.88 8.69 -4.41
N THR A 456 -38.79 8.11 -3.63
CA THR A 456 -38.69 6.98 -2.69
C THR A 456 -37.77 5.80 -3.08
N PRO A 457 -37.26 5.03 -2.10
CA PRO A 457 -36.31 3.93 -2.35
C PRO A 457 -37.05 2.76 -2.98
N LYS A 458 -37.03 2.67 -4.31
CA LYS A 458 -37.35 1.44 -5.03
C LYS A 458 -36.04 0.75 -5.40
N LEU A 459 -36.02 -0.57 -5.19
CA LEU A 459 -34.98 -1.50 -5.65
C LEU A 459 -34.47 -1.12 -7.06
N PHE A 460 -33.15 -0.99 -7.19
CA PHE A 460 -32.35 -1.01 -8.42
C PHE A 460 -33.11 -0.65 -9.71
N SER A 461 -33.22 0.64 -10.03
CA SER A 461 -33.66 1.11 -11.35
C SER A 461 -32.52 1.83 -12.06
N PHE A 462 -32.23 1.37 -13.28
CA PHE A 462 -31.10 1.66 -14.17
C PHE A 462 -31.11 3.08 -14.81
N SER A 463 -31.59 4.09 -14.08
CA SER A 463 -31.76 5.45 -14.59
C SER A 463 -31.04 6.46 -13.70
N ASP A 464 -29.76 6.22 -13.40
CA ASP A 464 -28.90 7.28 -12.86
C ASP A 464 -28.63 8.29 -13.98
N THR A 465 -29.40 9.38 -14.01
CA THR A 465 -29.11 10.50 -14.92
C THR A 465 -27.81 11.15 -14.46
N PHE A 466 -26.79 11.28 -15.32
CA PHE A 466 -25.54 11.93 -14.95
C PHE A 466 -25.49 13.37 -15.47
N THR A 467 -25.00 14.30 -14.65
CA THR A 467 -24.76 15.69 -15.04
C THR A 467 -23.27 15.97 -15.13
N GLN A 468 -22.86 16.57 -16.26
CA GLN A 468 -21.47 16.99 -16.46
C GLN A 468 -21.31 18.45 -16.02
N ARG A 469 -20.28 18.72 -15.21
CA ARG A 469 -19.92 20.06 -14.79
C ARG A 469 -18.43 20.30 -15.02
N PHE A 470 -18.11 21.38 -15.73
CA PHE A 470 -16.74 21.84 -15.89
C PHE A 470 -16.32 22.65 -14.66
N GLN A 471 -15.09 22.45 -14.20
CA GLN A 471 -14.52 23.32 -13.18
C GLN A 471 -14.13 24.66 -13.83
N ASN A 472 -14.89 25.72 -13.55
CA ASN A 472 -14.53 27.07 -13.99
C ASN A 472 -13.24 27.51 -13.29
N LYS A 473 -12.20 27.80 -14.08
CA LYS A 473 -10.97 28.48 -13.64
C LYS A 473 -11.27 29.96 -13.45
N SER A 474 -12.11 30.35 -12.50
CA SER A 474 -12.22 31.76 -12.14
C SER A 474 -10.98 32.17 -11.34
N PRO A 475 -10.19 33.18 -11.77
CA PRO A 475 -9.11 33.71 -10.96
C PRO A 475 -9.69 34.28 -9.65
N PHE A 476 -9.08 33.95 -8.51
CA PHE A 476 -9.51 34.41 -7.19
C PHE A 476 -9.30 35.92 -6.97
N PHE A 477 -8.65 36.59 -7.90
CA PHE A 477 -8.51 38.04 -7.98
C PHE A 477 -8.86 38.51 -9.39
N SER A 478 -10.10 38.96 -9.59
CA SER A 478 -10.40 39.97 -10.60
C SER A 478 -10.24 41.32 -9.91
N TRP A 479 -9.17 42.04 -10.21
CA TRP A 479 -9.11 43.47 -9.87
C TRP A 479 -10.16 44.19 -10.72
N CYS A 480 -11.13 44.82 -10.06
CA CYS A 480 -11.83 45.99 -10.60
C CYS A 480 -11.06 47.24 -10.19
#